data_AF-A0AAE3U812-F1
#
_entry.id   AF-A0AAE3U812-F1
#
_cell.length_a   1.000
_cell.length_b   1.000
_cell.length_c   1.000
_cell.angle_alpha   90.00
_cell.angle_beta   90.00
_cell.angle_gamma   90.00
#
_symmetry.space_group_name_H-M   'P 1'
#
loop_
_entity.id
_entity.type
_entity.pdbx_description
1 polymer ?
#
loop_
_entity_poly.entity_id
_entity_poly.type
_entity_poly.pdbx_seq_one_letter_code
_entity_poly.pdbx_strand_id
1 'polypeptide(L)'
;MRIYQIRLNHRGIKSVSSINSLKNYEEELHLIEGCDPNFESFEEIEIDKEFMLHEYGFPISDAEIACFISHKRVWQEFEKSSYEWCLIMEDDALIYTNKEIILEMIQELPDDWELFYPYEKSIININFKNYQPYAMGLQWGAYAYFLHKRGLKKVLGLNCKQPVDDELITLCMDKVIKGYFSDTNYFETDSNISYIKSDRQKLIRDSMLDINLWNSDDKELIRKLLKIISTIGNELDIKLILEGGTLLGYVRHGMIIPWDDDVDIAINELEIKLFLDALTFNHSNVIEYDLFHEEKGCKFYKIWLKEGYSIPNCHHKWPFIDIWMLKEVNNHITLDSVGKKGLAIKEEDFFPLKEVVFEESIFFIPKNYFSILSFQYPNWRTEMRIYPYSHRLEKSGLKPLVTSITVNNNGRILL
;
A
#
# COMPACT_ATOMS: atom_id res chain seq x y z
N MET A 1 30.67 -11.59 -24.82
CA MET A 1 29.71 -10.87 -23.97
C MET A 1 29.89 -9.37 -24.15
N ARG A 2 28.80 -8.61 -24.04
CA ARG A 2 28.80 -7.14 -23.96
C ARG A 2 28.07 -6.75 -22.68
N ILE A 3 28.63 -5.81 -21.92
CA ILE A 3 27.99 -5.25 -20.72
C ILE A 3 27.59 -3.82 -21.03
N TYR A 4 26.30 -3.50 -20.93
CA TYR A 4 25.82 -2.13 -20.96
C TYR A 4 25.57 -1.65 -19.54
N GLN A 5 26.28 -0.62 -19.10
CA GLN A 5 26.02 0.01 -17.81
C GLN A 5 25.33 1.36 -18.03
N ILE A 6 24.15 1.52 -17.45
CA ILE A 6 23.38 2.76 -17.43
C ILE A 6 23.89 3.63 -16.29
N ARG A 7 24.21 4.89 -16.59
CA ARG A 7 24.61 5.90 -15.61
C ARG A 7 23.47 6.86 -15.37
N LEU A 8 22.72 6.69 -14.28
CA LEU A 8 21.62 7.59 -13.99
C LEU A 8 22.21 8.94 -13.51
N ASN A 9 22.09 9.98 -14.36
CA ASN A 9 22.79 11.27 -14.30
C ASN A 9 22.64 12.07 -12.97
N HIS A 10 21.76 11.65 -12.08
CA HIS A 10 21.54 12.31 -10.78
C HIS A 10 22.59 11.96 -9.71
N ARG A 11 23.49 11.01 -9.99
CA ARG A 11 24.47 10.52 -9.03
C ARG A 11 25.75 11.34 -9.13
N GLY A 12 25.78 12.49 -8.46
CA GLY A 12 26.95 13.38 -8.40
C GLY A 12 28.25 12.75 -7.86
N ILE A 13 28.21 11.52 -7.34
CA ILE A 13 29.37 10.74 -6.90
C ILE A 13 29.11 9.26 -7.21
N LYS A 14 29.94 8.64 -8.05
CA LYS A 14 29.95 7.18 -8.22
C LYS A 14 30.39 6.51 -6.91
N SER A 15 29.71 5.46 -6.48
CA SER A 15 30.23 4.65 -5.39
C SER A 15 31.56 4.01 -5.84
N VAL A 16 32.59 4.12 -4.99
CA VAL A 16 33.92 3.54 -5.26
C VAL A 16 33.81 2.02 -5.47
N SER A 17 32.81 1.38 -4.86
CA SER A 17 32.45 -0.02 -5.03
C SER A 17 32.02 -0.35 -6.46
N SER A 18 31.15 0.45 -7.09
CA SER A 18 30.68 0.23 -8.47
C SER A 18 31.80 0.35 -9.50
N ILE A 19 32.71 1.33 -9.32
CA ILE A 19 33.89 1.44 -10.20
C ILE A 19 34.81 0.22 -10.02
N ASN A 20 35.01 -0.25 -8.79
CA ASN A 20 35.93 -1.35 -8.51
C ASN A 20 35.41 -2.71 -9.01
N SER A 21 34.10 -2.97 -8.94
CA SER A 21 33.51 -4.25 -9.36
C SER A 21 33.67 -4.49 -10.88
N LEU A 22 33.66 -3.42 -11.68
CA LEU A 22 33.75 -3.50 -13.14
C LEU A 22 35.18 -3.46 -13.71
N LYS A 23 36.22 -3.30 -12.88
CA LYS A 23 37.62 -3.21 -13.35
C LYS A 23 38.07 -4.39 -14.23
N ASN A 24 37.54 -5.58 -13.98
CA ASN A 24 37.88 -6.78 -14.75
C ASN A 24 37.05 -6.94 -16.03
N TYR A 25 36.22 -5.95 -16.37
CA TYR A 25 35.29 -5.98 -17.50
C TYR A 25 35.45 -4.77 -18.44
N GLU A 26 36.57 -4.06 -18.37
CA GLU A 26 36.78 -2.82 -19.14
C GLU A 26 36.64 -3.02 -20.66
N GLU A 27 36.99 -4.20 -21.19
CA GLU A 27 36.87 -4.51 -22.62
C GLU A 27 35.41 -4.78 -23.04
N GLU A 28 34.62 -5.37 -22.14
CA GLU A 28 33.20 -5.68 -22.36
C GLU A 28 32.30 -4.48 -22.11
N LEU A 29 32.72 -3.54 -21.27
CA LEU A 29 31.90 -2.45 -20.77
C LEU A 29 31.60 -1.41 -21.84
N HIS A 30 30.32 -1.09 -21.99
CA HIS A 30 29.83 0.02 -22.78
C HIS A 30 28.92 0.86 -21.89
N LEU A 31 29.22 2.16 -21.82
CA LEU A 31 28.57 3.07 -20.90
C LEU A 31 27.50 3.83 -21.64
N ILE A 32 26.28 3.80 -21.11
CA ILE A 32 25.14 4.58 -21.63
C ILE A 32 24.78 5.60 -20.57
N GLU A 33 24.79 6.87 -20.95
CA GLU A 33 24.29 7.93 -20.08
C GLU A 33 22.77 7.80 -19.96
N GLY A 34 22.30 7.71 -18.72
CA GLY A 34 20.89 7.59 -18.37
C GLY A 34 20.14 8.89 -18.65
N CYS A 35 18.84 8.76 -18.89
CA CYS A 35 17.95 9.89 -19.08
C CYS A 35 17.81 10.66 -17.76
N ASP A 36 17.90 11.98 -17.82
CA ASP A 36 17.53 12.86 -16.72
C ASP A 36 16.15 13.51 -17.01
N PRO A 37 15.11 13.23 -16.21
CA PRO A 37 13.77 13.75 -16.44
C PRO A 37 13.67 15.27 -16.31
N ASN A 38 14.66 15.94 -15.70
CA ASN A 38 14.67 17.41 -15.56
C ASN A 38 15.28 18.12 -16.77
N PHE A 39 16.01 17.42 -17.64
CA PHE A 39 16.77 18.04 -18.73
C PHE A 39 16.41 17.52 -20.12
N GLU A 40 15.69 16.40 -20.22
CA GLU A 40 15.43 15.75 -21.50
C GLU A 40 13.92 15.66 -21.80
N SER A 41 13.55 15.93 -23.05
CA SER A 41 12.17 15.77 -23.53
C SER A 41 11.86 14.31 -23.87
N PHE A 42 10.68 13.83 -23.47
CA PHE A 42 10.27 12.44 -23.67
C PHE A 42 9.57 12.16 -25.01
N GLU A 43 9.72 13.01 -26.02
CA GLU A 43 8.89 13.02 -27.23
C GLU A 43 9.00 11.74 -28.10
N GLU A 44 10.05 10.93 -27.93
CA GLU A 44 10.28 9.71 -28.72
C GLU A 44 9.66 8.43 -28.14
N ILE A 45 9.05 8.50 -26.94
CA ILE A 45 8.46 7.35 -26.26
C ILE A 45 7.05 7.69 -25.81
N GLU A 46 6.10 6.84 -26.20
CA GLU A 46 4.73 6.94 -25.68
C GLU A 46 4.75 6.54 -24.19
N ILE A 47 4.25 7.47 -23.36
CA ILE A 47 4.15 7.30 -21.91
C ILE A 47 2.67 7.34 -21.54
N ASP A 48 2.17 6.25 -20.96
CA ASP A 48 0.86 6.20 -20.33
C ASP A 48 1.00 6.53 -18.85
N LYS A 49 0.76 7.80 -18.50
CA LYS A 49 0.87 8.28 -17.11
C LYS A 49 -0.29 7.83 -16.23
N GLU A 50 -1.40 7.39 -16.82
CA GLU A 50 -2.64 7.08 -16.10
C GLU A 50 -2.72 5.59 -15.73
N PHE A 51 -2.04 4.71 -16.45
CA PHE A 51 -2.06 3.26 -16.19
C PHE A 51 -1.78 2.91 -14.72
N MET A 52 -0.67 3.40 -14.15
CA MET A 52 -0.33 3.12 -12.75
C MET A 52 -1.37 3.65 -11.77
N LEU A 53 -1.92 4.84 -12.04
CA LEU A 53 -2.95 5.44 -11.21
C LEU A 53 -4.22 4.58 -11.22
N HIS A 54 -4.66 4.12 -12.39
CA HIS A 54 -5.85 3.28 -12.55
C HIS A 54 -5.66 1.87 -12.00
N GLU A 55 -4.50 1.25 -12.23
CA GLU A 55 -4.25 -0.13 -11.82
C GLU A 55 -3.91 -0.23 -10.33
N TYR A 56 -3.10 0.70 -9.82
CA TYR A 56 -2.50 0.60 -8.50
C TYR A 56 -2.83 1.75 -7.54
N GLY A 57 -3.46 2.84 -8.00
CA GLY A 57 -3.91 3.94 -7.14
C GLY A 57 -2.89 5.04 -6.90
N PHE A 58 -1.76 5.05 -7.61
CA PHE A 58 -0.75 6.11 -7.55
C PHE A 58 -0.05 6.22 -8.92
N PRO A 59 0.45 7.40 -9.31
CA PRO A 59 1.04 7.60 -10.64
C PRO A 59 2.47 7.02 -10.74
N ILE A 60 2.91 6.78 -11.97
CA ILE A 60 4.33 6.50 -12.25
C ILE A 60 5.16 7.77 -11.98
N SER A 61 6.34 7.60 -11.36
CA SER A 61 7.26 8.70 -11.11
C SER A 61 8.09 9.08 -12.34
N ASP A 62 8.53 10.34 -12.40
CA ASP A 62 9.46 10.80 -13.43
C ASP A 62 10.79 10.03 -13.38
N ALA A 63 11.22 9.58 -12.19
CA ALA A 63 12.40 8.73 -12.03
C ALA A 63 12.22 7.33 -12.64
N GLU A 64 11.04 6.74 -12.54
CA GLU A 64 10.71 5.46 -13.18
C GLU A 64 10.61 5.59 -14.69
N ILE A 65 10.01 6.68 -15.18
CA ILE A 65 9.98 7.03 -16.61
C ILE A 65 11.42 7.15 -17.12
N ALA A 66 12.27 7.93 -16.45
CA ALA A 66 13.66 8.13 -16.84
C ALA A 66 14.47 6.82 -16.84
N CYS A 67 14.26 5.96 -15.83
CA CYS A 67 14.84 4.62 -15.79
C CYS A 67 14.40 3.80 -17.02
N PHE A 68 13.10 3.73 -17.31
CA PHE A 68 12.59 3.01 -18.48
C PHE A 68 13.22 3.50 -19.80
N ILE A 69 13.30 4.82 -19.99
CA ILE A 69 13.88 5.42 -21.19
C ILE A 69 15.37 5.05 -21.32
N SER A 70 16.10 5.05 -20.21
CA SER A 70 17.50 4.65 -20.17
C SER A 70 17.70 3.21 -20.64
N HIS A 71 16.83 2.30 -20.20
CA HIS A 71 16.84 0.91 -20.66
C HIS A 71 16.47 0.81 -22.15
N LYS A 72 15.49 1.58 -22.62
CA LYS A 72 15.13 1.62 -24.04
C LYS A 72 16.28 2.09 -24.94
N ARG A 73 17.08 3.05 -24.49
CA ARG A 73 18.33 3.46 -25.18
C ARG A 73 19.34 2.32 -25.25
N VAL A 74 19.54 1.59 -24.16
CA VAL A 74 20.39 0.39 -24.17
C VAL A 74 19.88 -0.63 -25.18
N TRP A 75 18.57 -0.88 -25.24
CA TRP A 75 17.99 -1.81 -26.21
C TRP A 75 18.26 -1.37 -27.66
N GLN A 76 18.12 -0.09 -27.97
CA GLN A 76 18.41 0.48 -29.29
C GLN A 76 19.90 0.38 -29.65
N GLU A 77 20.80 0.61 -28.70
CA GLU A 77 22.25 0.42 -28.92
C GLU A 77 22.61 -1.06 -29.06
N PHE A 78 21.99 -1.93 -28.26
CA PHE A 78 22.17 -3.36 -28.37
C PHE A 78 21.68 -3.88 -29.73
N GLU A 79 20.61 -3.30 -30.30
CA GLU A 79 20.11 -3.61 -31.64
C GLU A 79 21.18 -3.43 -32.73
N LYS A 80 21.98 -2.37 -32.63
CA LYS A 80 23.06 -2.05 -33.58
C LYS A 80 24.29 -2.95 -33.42
N SER A 81 24.42 -3.61 -32.27
CA SER A 81 25.59 -4.45 -31.96
C SER A 81 25.53 -5.82 -32.65
N SER A 82 26.71 -6.45 -32.83
CA SER A 82 26.87 -7.80 -33.37
C SER A 82 26.78 -8.92 -32.33
N TYR A 83 26.54 -8.60 -31.05
CA TYR A 83 26.46 -9.61 -29.98
C TYR A 83 25.09 -10.29 -29.98
N GLU A 84 25.06 -11.59 -29.69
CA GLU A 84 23.82 -12.37 -29.61
C GLU A 84 23.03 -12.09 -28.33
N TRP A 85 23.73 -11.75 -27.25
CA TRP A 85 23.15 -11.38 -25.97
C TRP A 85 24.05 -10.36 -25.26
N CYS A 86 23.46 -9.62 -24.32
CA CYS A 86 24.17 -8.69 -23.45
C CYS A 86 23.73 -8.82 -22.00
N LEU A 87 24.57 -8.32 -21.10
CA LEU A 87 24.24 -8.02 -19.71
C LEU A 87 23.95 -6.51 -19.63
N ILE A 88 22.79 -6.15 -19.10
CA ILE A 88 22.38 -4.77 -18.87
C ILE A 88 22.38 -4.55 -17.36
N MET A 89 23.05 -3.49 -16.92
CA MET A 89 23.17 -3.14 -15.51
C MET A 89 22.93 -1.65 -15.27
N GLU A 90 22.32 -1.30 -14.15
CA GLU A 90 22.33 0.06 -13.62
C GLU A 90 23.64 0.33 -12.87
N ASP A 91 23.92 1.60 -12.55
CA ASP A 91 25.18 1.99 -11.91
C ASP A 91 25.25 1.71 -10.41
N ASP A 92 24.13 1.34 -9.77
CA ASP A 92 24.06 0.79 -8.40
C ASP A 92 24.18 -0.74 -8.36
N ALA A 93 24.23 -1.42 -9.50
CA ALA A 93 24.46 -2.84 -9.55
C ALA A 93 25.96 -3.16 -9.45
N LEU A 94 26.30 -4.01 -8.50
CA LEU A 94 27.64 -4.51 -8.26
C LEU A 94 27.76 -5.93 -8.81
N ILE A 95 28.94 -6.25 -9.37
CA ILE A 95 29.27 -7.59 -9.86
C ILE A 95 30.41 -8.18 -9.02
N TYR A 96 30.17 -9.37 -8.44
CA TYR A 96 31.12 -10.06 -7.56
C TYR A 96 31.64 -11.38 -8.14
N THR A 97 31.40 -11.57 -9.43
CA THR A 97 31.86 -12.74 -10.18
C THR A 97 32.84 -12.33 -11.27
N ASN A 98 33.34 -13.29 -12.03
CA ASN A 98 34.17 -13.07 -13.21
C ASN A 98 33.44 -13.48 -14.50
N LYS A 99 34.05 -13.16 -15.64
CA LYS A 99 33.47 -13.40 -16.96
C LYS A 99 33.26 -14.89 -17.23
N GLU A 100 34.19 -15.73 -16.80
CA GLU A 100 34.17 -17.17 -17.02
C GLU A 100 32.92 -17.79 -16.38
N ILE A 101 32.63 -17.45 -15.12
CA ILE A 101 31.45 -17.93 -14.39
C ILE A 101 30.16 -17.44 -15.04
N ILE A 102 30.11 -16.21 -15.52
CA ILE A 102 28.92 -15.70 -16.25
C ILE A 102 28.69 -16.51 -17.52
N LEU A 103 29.76 -16.81 -18.26
CA LEU A 103 29.65 -17.60 -19.49
C LEU A 103 29.18 -19.03 -19.20
N GLU A 104 29.68 -19.67 -18.14
CA GLU A 104 29.22 -20.98 -17.68
C GLU A 104 27.73 -20.94 -17.34
N MET A 105 27.29 -19.96 -16.54
CA MET A 105 25.89 -19.78 -16.18
C MET A 105 24.98 -19.62 -17.42
N ILE A 106 25.40 -18.83 -18.42
CA ILE A 106 24.63 -18.64 -19.65
C ILE A 106 24.59 -19.93 -20.49
N GLN A 107 25.65 -20.74 -20.48
CA GLN A 107 25.68 -22.02 -21.20
C GLN A 107 24.75 -23.07 -20.58
N GLU A 108 24.44 -22.98 -19.29
CA GLU A 108 23.51 -23.87 -18.61
C GLU A 108 22.04 -23.50 -18.82
N LEU A 109 21.75 -22.31 -19.36
CA LEU A 109 20.37 -21.88 -19.64
C LEU A 109 19.77 -22.67 -20.81
N PRO A 110 18.45 -22.90 -20.83
CA PRO A 110 17.77 -23.49 -21.98
C PRO A 110 17.98 -22.68 -23.25
N ASP A 111 18.24 -23.34 -24.38
CA ASP A 111 18.60 -22.70 -25.66
C ASP A 111 17.63 -21.61 -26.15
N ASP A 112 16.38 -21.65 -25.68
CA ASP A 112 15.31 -20.74 -26.05
C ASP A 112 15.13 -19.54 -25.11
N TRP A 113 16.03 -19.34 -24.14
CA TRP A 113 16.01 -18.16 -23.28
C TRP A 113 16.08 -16.85 -24.09
N GLU A 114 15.35 -15.85 -23.61
CA GLU A 114 15.29 -14.53 -24.23
C GLU A 114 15.56 -13.40 -23.25
N LEU A 115 15.15 -13.59 -22.00
CA LEU A 115 15.40 -12.70 -20.88
C LEU A 115 15.85 -13.56 -19.70
N PHE A 116 16.88 -13.15 -18.98
CA PHE A 116 17.35 -13.88 -17.81
C PHE A 116 17.69 -12.96 -16.64
N TYR A 117 17.08 -13.25 -15.49
CA TYR A 117 17.31 -12.54 -14.23
C TYR A 117 18.19 -13.38 -13.29
N PRO A 118 19.44 -12.95 -12.99
CA PRO A 118 20.32 -13.62 -12.04
C PRO A 118 19.97 -13.24 -10.58
N TYR A 119 18.68 -13.26 -10.24
CA TYR A 119 18.09 -12.66 -9.04
C TYR A 119 18.31 -13.47 -7.74
N GLU A 120 18.63 -12.78 -6.63
CA GLU A 120 18.87 -13.36 -5.30
C GLU A 120 17.58 -13.50 -4.46
N LYS A 121 17.28 -14.69 -3.93
CA LYS A 121 16.11 -14.92 -3.04
C LYS A 121 16.28 -14.37 -1.61
N SER A 122 17.47 -13.94 -1.20
CA SER A 122 17.78 -13.65 0.21
C SER A 122 17.03 -12.44 0.79
N ILE A 123 16.43 -11.59 -0.06
CA ILE A 123 15.61 -10.45 0.37
C ILE A 123 14.15 -10.86 0.70
N ILE A 124 13.78 -12.14 0.56
CA ILE A 124 12.46 -12.67 0.95
C ILE A 124 12.40 -12.98 2.46
N ASN A 125 12.98 -12.10 3.28
CA ASN A 125 12.60 -11.99 4.70
C ASN A 125 12.04 -10.59 5.02
N ILE A 126 11.78 -9.79 3.99
CA ILE A 126 11.00 -8.57 4.14
C ILE A 126 9.53 -8.98 4.06
N ASN A 127 8.78 -8.61 5.09
CA ASN A 127 7.33 -8.76 5.24
C ASN A 127 6.55 -7.94 4.19
N PHE A 128 6.87 -8.08 2.89
CA PHE A 128 6.18 -7.45 1.75
C PHE A 128 4.76 -7.97 1.53
N LYS A 129 4.22 -8.77 2.47
CA LYS A 129 2.84 -9.26 2.50
C LYS A 129 1.76 -8.17 2.49
N ASN A 130 2.11 -6.90 2.31
CA ASN A 130 1.20 -5.80 2.51
C ASN A 130 1.39 -4.71 1.44
N TYR A 131 0.78 -4.94 0.27
CA TYR A 131 0.23 -3.89 -0.61
C TYR A 131 1.20 -2.82 -1.14
N GLN A 132 2.44 -3.21 -1.48
CA GLN A 132 3.24 -2.41 -2.42
C GLN A 132 2.99 -2.95 -3.84
N PRO A 133 2.53 -2.10 -4.77
CA PRO A 133 2.15 -2.49 -6.13
C PRO A 133 3.38 -2.69 -7.02
N TYR A 134 4.00 -3.85 -6.88
CA TYR A 134 4.99 -4.41 -7.81
C TYR A 134 4.39 -5.60 -8.53
N ALA A 135 4.84 -5.90 -9.75
CA ALA A 135 4.47 -7.13 -10.43
C ALA A 135 4.89 -8.36 -9.58
N MET A 136 3.95 -9.27 -9.34
CA MET A 136 4.12 -10.41 -8.41
C MET A 136 4.50 -10.04 -6.96
N GLY A 137 4.39 -8.77 -6.57
CA GLY A 137 4.74 -8.29 -5.21
C GLY A 137 6.24 -8.34 -4.90
N LEU A 138 7.10 -8.39 -5.93
CA LEU A 138 8.55 -8.44 -5.80
C LEU A 138 9.20 -7.31 -6.60
N GLN A 139 10.26 -6.73 -6.06
CA GLN A 139 11.14 -5.85 -6.81
C GLN A 139 12.11 -6.73 -7.61
N TRP A 140 11.73 -7.08 -8.85
CA TRP A 140 12.54 -7.94 -9.71
C TRP A 140 13.84 -7.27 -10.17
N GLY A 141 13.87 -5.94 -10.12
CA GLY A 141 15.11 -5.21 -10.16
C GLY A 141 15.69 -5.10 -11.56
N ALA A 142 15.43 -3.96 -12.19
CA ALA A 142 16.05 -3.58 -13.45
C ALA A 142 17.59 -3.42 -13.35
N TYR A 143 18.12 -3.41 -12.12
CA TYR A 143 19.53 -3.22 -11.81
C TYR A 143 20.48 -4.19 -12.53
N ALA A 144 20.11 -5.44 -12.80
CA ALA A 144 20.93 -6.36 -13.60
C ALA A 144 20.09 -7.47 -14.24
N TYR A 145 20.16 -7.60 -15.56
CA TYR A 145 19.53 -8.69 -16.30
C TYR A 145 20.22 -8.94 -17.64
N PHE A 146 20.02 -10.12 -18.19
CA PHE A 146 20.55 -10.52 -19.49
C PHE A 146 19.45 -10.53 -20.54
N LEU A 147 19.77 -10.04 -21.73
CA LEU A 147 18.84 -9.96 -22.86
C LEU A 147 19.46 -10.59 -24.10
N HIS A 148 18.74 -11.55 -24.69
CA HIS A 148 19.10 -12.16 -25.97
C HIS A 148 18.48 -11.38 -27.14
N LYS A 149 19.13 -11.33 -28.30
CA LYS A 149 18.64 -10.67 -29.53
C LYS A 149 17.25 -11.13 -29.97
N ARG A 150 16.90 -12.38 -29.68
CA ARG A 150 15.56 -12.96 -29.95
C ARG A 150 14.46 -12.25 -29.14
N GLY A 151 14.76 -11.91 -27.89
CA GLY A 151 13.89 -11.13 -27.01
C GLY A 151 13.88 -9.63 -27.33
N LEU A 152 14.96 -9.11 -27.93
CA LEU A 152 15.15 -7.67 -28.16
C LEU A 152 13.99 -7.00 -28.90
N LYS A 153 13.48 -7.62 -29.97
CA LYS A 153 12.34 -7.06 -30.73
C LYS A 153 11.08 -6.90 -29.89
N LYS A 154 10.90 -7.73 -28.88
CA LYS A 154 9.73 -7.73 -27.99
C LYS A 154 9.81 -6.57 -27.00
N VAL A 155 11.01 -6.30 -26.47
CA VAL A 155 11.22 -5.19 -25.53
C VAL A 155 11.32 -3.84 -26.22
N LEU A 156 11.86 -3.76 -27.44
CA LEU A 156 11.92 -2.51 -28.22
C LEU A 156 10.53 -1.92 -28.53
N GLY A 157 9.53 -2.78 -28.66
CA GLY A 157 8.14 -2.37 -28.89
C GLY A 157 7.41 -1.87 -27.64
N LEU A 158 8.04 -1.91 -26.47
CA LEU A 158 7.40 -1.44 -25.23
C LEU A 158 7.28 0.08 -25.20
N ASN A 159 6.13 0.52 -24.72
CA ASN A 159 5.86 1.88 -24.25
C ASN A 159 6.01 1.92 -22.73
N CYS A 160 6.13 3.11 -22.14
CA CYS A 160 6.27 3.25 -20.69
C CYS A 160 4.89 3.47 -20.07
N LYS A 161 4.31 2.43 -19.45
CA LYS A 161 3.09 2.58 -18.63
C LYS A 161 3.32 2.26 -17.16
N GLN A 162 4.39 1.53 -16.84
CA GLN A 162 4.80 1.15 -15.49
C GLN A 162 6.35 1.04 -15.43
N PRO A 163 6.97 0.82 -14.27
CA PRO A 163 8.41 0.59 -14.15
C PRO A 163 8.92 -0.49 -15.11
N VAL A 164 10.17 -0.34 -15.58
CA VAL A 164 10.75 -1.20 -16.62
C VAL A 164 10.88 -2.67 -16.21
N ASP A 165 11.19 -2.94 -14.94
CA ASP A 165 11.18 -4.30 -14.41
C ASP A 165 9.76 -4.90 -14.43
N ASP A 166 8.75 -4.14 -14.00
CA ASP A 166 7.36 -4.59 -14.07
C ASP A 166 6.92 -4.87 -15.53
N GLU A 167 7.31 -4.05 -16.51
CA GLU A 167 7.04 -4.29 -17.95
C GLU A 167 7.67 -5.60 -18.45
N LEU A 168 8.96 -5.79 -18.18
CA LEU A 168 9.70 -6.98 -18.59
C LEU A 168 9.13 -8.26 -17.95
N ILE A 169 8.74 -8.16 -16.68
CA ILE A 169 8.09 -9.25 -15.95
C ILE A 169 6.70 -9.54 -16.48
N THR A 170 5.93 -8.51 -16.83
CA THR A 170 4.60 -8.68 -17.46
C THR A 170 4.73 -9.41 -18.79
N LEU A 171 5.73 -9.10 -19.62
CA LEU A 171 6.01 -9.86 -20.84
C LEU A 171 6.28 -11.35 -20.57
N CYS A 172 6.95 -11.68 -19.46
CA CYS A 172 7.19 -13.07 -19.05
C CYS A 172 5.89 -13.75 -18.64
N MET A 173 5.06 -13.07 -17.83
CA MET A 173 3.77 -13.57 -17.34
C MET A 173 2.79 -13.83 -18.49
N ASP A 174 2.78 -12.93 -19.48
CA ASP A 174 1.96 -13.04 -20.69
C ASP A 174 2.53 -14.04 -21.71
N LYS A 175 3.67 -14.68 -21.39
CA LYS A 175 4.39 -15.63 -22.25
C LYS A 175 4.79 -15.03 -23.60
N VAL A 176 4.94 -13.71 -23.65
CA VAL A 176 5.42 -12.99 -24.83
C VAL A 176 6.93 -13.19 -24.97
N ILE A 177 7.67 -13.06 -23.87
CA ILE A 177 9.12 -13.32 -23.80
C ILE A 177 9.43 -14.55 -22.94
N LYS A 178 10.41 -15.36 -23.36
CA LYS A 178 10.88 -16.51 -22.60
C LYS A 178 11.86 -16.08 -21.52
N GLY A 179 11.31 -15.73 -20.37
CA GLY A 179 12.03 -15.33 -19.17
C GLY A 179 12.50 -16.52 -18.33
N TYR A 180 13.75 -16.49 -17.90
CA TYR A 180 14.33 -17.40 -16.92
C TYR A 180 14.86 -16.62 -15.72
N PHE A 181 14.94 -17.28 -14.57
CA PHE A 181 15.51 -16.70 -13.37
C PHE A 181 16.31 -17.76 -12.62
N SER A 182 17.42 -17.34 -11.99
CA SER A 182 18.25 -18.21 -11.16
C SER A 182 18.70 -17.47 -9.91
N ASP A 183 18.84 -18.22 -8.82
CA ASP A 183 19.31 -17.73 -7.54
C ASP A 183 20.83 -17.69 -7.55
N THR A 184 21.40 -16.49 -7.67
CA THR A 184 22.86 -16.27 -7.72
C THR A 184 23.28 -15.26 -6.66
N ASN A 185 24.54 -15.33 -6.22
CA ASN A 185 25.18 -14.34 -5.37
C ASN A 185 26.21 -13.50 -6.15
N TYR A 186 26.02 -13.38 -7.47
CA TYR A 186 26.96 -12.73 -8.37
C TYR A 186 26.70 -11.24 -8.52
N PHE A 187 25.49 -10.79 -8.22
CA PHE A 187 25.05 -9.42 -8.37
C PHE A 187 24.40 -8.94 -7.08
N GLU A 188 24.74 -7.73 -6.64
CA GLU A 188 24.03 -7.06 -5.54
C GLU A 188 23.66 -5.64 -5.96
N THR A 189 22.61 -5.10 -5.36
CA THR A 189 22.31 -3.67 -5.43
C THR A 189 22.93 -2.93 -4.26
N ASP A 190 23.53 -1.76 -4.50
CA ASP A 190 23.87 -0.84 -3.42
C ASP A 190 22.59 -0.27 -2.77
N SER A 191 22.14 -0.93 -1.72
CA SER A 191 20.90 -0.64 -0.99
C SER A 191 20.79 0.79 -0.42
N ASN A 192 21.88 1.57 -0.42
CA ASN A 192 21.90 2.95 0.07
C ASN A 192 21.41 3.99 -0.96
N ILE A 193 21.09 3.59 -2.21
CA ILE A 193 21.00 4.54 -3.34
C ILE A 193 19.78 4.28 -4.25
N SER A 194 18.58 4.01 -3.72
CA SER A 194 17.37 3.94 -4.56
C SER A 194 16.47 5.16 -4.38
N TYR A 195 16.79 6.25 -5.09
CA TYR A 195 15.95 7.46 -5.18
C TYR A 195 14.56 7.16 -5.80
N ILE A 196 14.50 6.21 -6.75
CA ILE A 196 13.26 5.69 -7.33
C ILE A 196 12.31 5.20 -6.23
N LYS A 197 12.85 4.48 -5.22
CA LYS A 197 12.06 4.01 -4.09
C LYS A 197 11.54 5.16 -3.23
N SER A 198 12.33 6.18 -2.96
CA SER A 198 11.86 7.34 -2.19
C SER A 198 10.78 8.12 -2.92
N ASP A 199 10.93 8.32 -4.23
CA ASP A 199 9.94 9.05 -5.05
C ASP A 199 8.62 8.29 -5.13
N ARG A 200 8.67 6.98 -5.37
CA ARG A 200 7.47 6.13 -5.35
C ARG A 200 6.78 6.17 -3.98
N GLN A 201 7.52 6.04 -2.88
CA GLN A 201 6.90 6.10 -1.54
C GLN A 201 6.24 7.46 -1.26
N LYS A 202 6.85 8.55 -1.76
CA LYS A 202 6.27 9.89 -1.69
C LYS A 202 4.98 9.97 -2.52
N LEU A 203 4.98 9.50 -3.77
CA LEU A 203 3.78 9.52 -4.62
C LEU A 203 2.64 8.66 -4.06
N ILE A 204 2.94 7.49 -3.49
CA ILE A 204 1.95 6.68 -2.78
C ILE A 204 1.39 7.48 -1.60
N ARG A 205 2.25 8.11 -0.79
CA ARG A 205 1.81 8.95 0.34
C ARG A 205 0.92 10.10 -0.10
N ASP A 206 1.34 10.86 -1.11
CA ASP A 206 0.58 11.99 -1.63
C ASP A 206 -0.78 11.53 -2.18
N SER A 207 -0.80 10.44 -2.96
CA SER A 207 -2.04 9.83 -3.48
C SER A 207 -2.98 9.37 -2.37
N MET A 208 -2.46 8.81 -1.28
CA MET A 208 -3.28 8.43 -0.12
C MET A 208 -3.86 9.64 0.61
N LEU A 209 -3.10 10.72 0.75
CA LEU A 209 -3.55 11.94 1.43
C LEU A 209 -4.60 12.71 0.62
N ASP A 210 -4.59 12.56 -0.71
CA ASP A 210 -5.58 13.15 -1.61
C ASP A 210 -6.92 12.40 -1.61
N ILE A 211 -6.98 11.18 -1.09
CA ILE A 211 -8.22 10.41 -0.99
C ILE A 211 -9.06 10.94 0.17
N ASN A 212 -10.27 11.41 -0.16
CA ASN A 212 -11.31 11.68 0.80
C ASN A 212 -12.65 11.11 0.32
N LEU A 213 -13.15 10.08 1.00
CA LEU A 213 -14.41 9.41 0.70
C LEU A 213 -15.64 10.17 1.23
N TRP A 214 -15.42 11.18 2.09
CA TRP A 214 -16.45 11.99 2.70
C TRP A 214 -16.53 13.37 2.02
N ASN A 215 -17.46 13.53 1.09
CA ASN A 215 -17.86 14.87 0.65
C ASN A 215 -18.66 15.59 1.77
N SER A 216 -18.93 16.89 1.58
CA SER A 216 -19.60 17.71 2.59
C SER A 216 -20.99 17.20 3.00
N ASP A 217 -21.81 16.78 2.03
CA ASP A 217 -23.18 16.31 2.26
C ASP A 217 -23.18 14.97 3.02
N ASP A 218 -22.31 14.05 2.58
CA ASP A 218 -22.12 12.74 3.20
C ASP A 218 -21.62 12.90 4.65
N LYS A 219 -20.71 13.87 4.88
CA LYS A 219 -20.20 14.21 6.21
C LYS A 219 -21.28 14.79 7.11
N GLU A 220 -22.20 15.58 6.57
CA GLU A 220 -23.34 16.12 7.32
C GLU A 220 -24.29 15.01 7.78
N LEU A 221 -24.58 14.02 6.92
CA LEU A 221 -25.41 12.88 7.26
C LEU A 221 -24.82 12.04 8.41
N ILE A 222 -23.53 11.69 8.35
CA ILE A 222 -22.91 10.92 9.45
C ILE A 222 -22.82 11.74 10.74
N ARG A 223 -22.56 13.06 10.67
CA ARG A 223 -22.57 13.94 11.85
C ARG A 223 -23.94 14.05 12.47
N LYS A 224 -25.00 14.14 11.66
CA LYS A 224 -26.39 14.11 12.14
C LYS A 224 -26.67 12.82 12.90
N LEU A 225 -26.26 11.67 12.35
CA LEU A 225 -26.44 10.37 13.00
C LEU A 225 -25.63 10.27 14.31
N LEU A 226 -24.35 10.66 14.30
CA LEU A 226 -23.48 10.72 15.48
C LEU A 226 -24.04 11.62 16.57
N LYS A 227 -24.61 12.77 16.18
CA LYS A 227 -25.25 13.70 17.11
C LYS A 227 -26.45 13.07 17.80
N ILE A 228 -27.28 12.33 17.07
CA ILE A 228 -28.46 11.66 17.64
C ILE A 228 -28.02 10.61 18.67
N ILE A 229 -27.10 9.72 18.30
CA ILE A 229 -26.66 8.66 19.22
C ILE A 229 -25.91 9.22 20.44
N SER A 230 -25.08 10.24 20.25
CA SER A 230 -24.36 10.92 21.35
C SER A 230 -25.33 11.61 22.31
N THR A 231 -26.39 12.24 21.81
CA THR A 231 -27.42 12.86 22.67
C THR A 231 -28.12 11.82 23.54
N ILE A 232 -28.55 10.70 22.95
CA ILE A 232 -29.19 9.60 23.68
C ILE A 232 -28.23 9.01 24.73
N GLY A 233 -26.97 8.76 24.35
CA GLY A 233 -25.95 8.26 25.26
C GLY A 233 -25.78 9.17 26.48
N ASN A 234 -25.69 10.48 26.26
CA ASN A 234 -25.55 11.46 27.34
C ASN A 234 -26.79 11.54 28.24
N GLU A 235 -28.00 11.51 27.68
CA GLU A 235 -29.25 11.56 28.44
C GLU A 235 -29.44 10.32 29.34
N LEU A 236 -28.95 9.16 28.89
CA LEU A 236 -29.03 7.89 29.61
C LEU A 236 -27.79 7.58 30.46
N ASP A 237 -26.79 8.46 30.46
CA ASP A 237 -25.45 8.24 31.03
C ASP A 237 -24.73 6.98 30.49
N ILE A 238 -25.06 6.57 29.27
CA ILE A 238 -24.46 5.45 28.54
C ILE A 238 -23.21 5.94 27.78
N LYS A 239 -22.08 5.29 28.01
CA LYS A 239 -20.79 5.68 27.41
C LYS A 239 -20.61 5.02 26.05
N LEU A 240 -20.75 5.82 24.99
CA LEU A 240 -20.45 5.41 23.61
C LEU A 240 -18.96 5.59 23.31
N ILE A 241 -18.26 4.50 23.00
CA ILE A 241 -16.80 4.45 22.94
C ILE A 241 -16.34 4.33 21.49
N LEU A 242 -15.38 5.14 21.04
CA LEU A 242 -14.82 4.99 19.69
C LEU A 242 -14.07 3.66 19.57
N GLU A 243 -14.27 2.91 18.48
CA GLU A 243 -13.69 1.58 18.26
C GLU A 243 -12.86 1.52 16.96
N GLY A 244 -11.92 0.59 16.87
CA GLY A 244 -11.31 0.19 15.59
C GLY A 244 -10.71 1.34 14.76
N GLY A 245 -11.13 1.41 13.49
CA GLY A 245 -10.71 2.45 12.54
C GLY A 245 -11.13 3.85 12.99
N THR A 246 -12.27 3.95 13.68
CA THR A 246 -12.78 5.21 14.23
C THR A 246 -11.95 5.75 15.39
N LEU A 247 -11.58 4.89 16.35
CA LEU A 247 -10.64 5.27 17.42
C LEU A 247 -9.29 5.68 16.82
N LEU A 248 -8.81 4.93 15.85
CA LEU A 248 -7.55 5.21 15.16
C LEU A 248 -7.60 6.54 14.41
N GLY A 249 -8.71 6.85 13.73
CA GLY A 249 -8.99 8.12 13.09
C GLY A 249 -8.97 9.27 14.09
N TYR A 250 -9.68 9.13 15.20
CA TYR A 250 -9.64 10.11 16.27
C TYR A 250 -8.24 10.32 16.82
N VAL A 251 -7.38 9.30 16.97
CA VAL A 251 -6.01 9.43 17.52
C VAL A 251 -5.02 9.99 16.49
N ARG A 252 -5.15 9.60 15.22
CA ARG A 252 -4.22 10.02 14.15
C ARG A 252 -4.58 11.37 13.54
N HIS A 253 -5.83 11.54 13.13
CA HIS A 253 -6.32 12.67 12.33
C HIS A 253 -7.18 13.63 13.14
N GLY A 254 -7.84 13.14 14.19
CA GLY A 254 -8.77 13.94 15.01
C GLY A 254 -10.19 13.96 14.43
N MET A 255 -10.42 13.11 13.43
CA MET A 255 -11.63 12.97 12.64
C MET A 255 -11.66 11.55 12.07
N ILE A 256 -12.73 11.19 11.37
CA ILE A 256 -12.78 9.95 10.57
C ILE A 256 -11.57 9.94 9.62
N ILE A 257 -10.94 8.78 9.43
CA ILE A 257 -9.82 8.65 8.49
C ILE A 257 -10.35 8.98 7.08
N PRO A 258 -9.68 9.84 6.29
CA PRO A 258 -10.24 10.34 5.02
C PRO A 258 -10.66 9.25 4.02
N TRP A 259 -9.93 8.14 3.98
CA TRP A 259 -10.18 6.99 3.10
C TRP A 259 -10.92 5.82 3.75
N ASP A 260 -11.43 6.01 4.96
CA ASP A 260 -12.27 5.04 5.67
C ASP A 260 -13.73 5.45 5.50
N ASP A 261 -14.64 4.51 5.27
CA ASP A 261 -16.01 4.80 4.82
C ASP A 261 -17.12 4.28 5.74
N ASP A 262 -16.79 3.95 6.99
CA ASP A 262 -17.73 3.65 8.07
C ASP A 262 -17.30 4.29 9.40
N VAL A 263 -18.11 4.06 10.44
CA VAL A 263 -17.85 4.51 11.81
C VAL A 263 -18.20 3.38 12.78
N ASP A 264 -17.27 3.07 13.68
CA ASP A 264 -17.39 2.02 14.68
C ASP A 264 -17.45 2.59 16.09
N ILE A 265 -18.47 2.19 16.83
CA ILE A 265 -18.70 2.57 18.23
C ILE A 265 -18.92 1.31 19.06
N ALA A 266 -18.41 1.29 20.28
CA ALA A 266 -18.67 0.26 21.27
C ALA A 266 -19.61 0.78 22.37
N ILE A 267 -20.45 -0.14 22.89
CA ILE A 267 -21.37 0.08 24.00
C ILE A 267 -21.38 -1.16 24.90
N ASN A 268 -21.59 -0.99 26.21
CA ASN A 268 -21.73 -2.13 27.12
C ASN A 268 -22.95 -2.99 26.71
N GLU A 269 -22.77 -4.31 26.64
CA GLU A 269 -23.83 -5.23 26.22
C GLU A 269 -25.08 -5.16 27.12
N LEU A 270 -24.90 -4.76 28.38
CA LEU A 270 -26.00 -4.62 29.34
C LEU A 270 -26.87 -3.38 29.07
N GLU A 271 -26.32 -2.39 28.36
CA GLU A 271 -26.94 -1.10 28.09
C GLU A 271 -27.62 -1.03 26.71
N ILE A 272 -27.23 -1.91 25.78
CA ILE A 272 -27.68 -1.88 24.38
C ILE A 272 -29.20 -1.87 24.24
N LYS A 273 -29.92 -2.66 25.04
CA LYS A 273 -31.39 -2.73 24.96
C LYS A 273 -32.01 -1.38 25.32
N LEU A 274 -31.56 -0.77 26.42
CA LEU A 274 -32.07 0.53 26.87
C LEU A 274 -31.77 1.61 25.83
N PHE A 275 -30.56 1.58 25.26
CA PHE A 275 -30.15 2.50 24.20
C PHE A 275 -31.02 2.38 22.94
N LEU A 276 -31.25 1.16 22.43
CA LEU A 276 -32.08 0.93 21.24
C LEU A 276 -33.57 1.24 21.48
N ASP A 277 -34.09 0.96 22.68
CA ASP A 277 -35.46 1.33 23.06
C ASP A 277 -35.64 2.86 22.99
N ALA A 278 -34.69 3.64 23.52
CA ALA A 278 -34.70 5.09 23.46
C ALA A 278 -34.54 5.64 22.03
N LEU A 279 -33.64 5.04 21.24
CA LEU A 279 -33.45 5.37 19.83
C LEU A 279 -34.75 5.20 19.04
N THR A 280 -35.47 4.09 19.26
CA THR A 280 -36.73 3.79 18.56
C THR A 280 -37.85 4.73 19.01
N PHE A 281 -37.96 4.97 20.32
CA PHE A 281 -39.02 5.82 20.87
C PHE A 281 -38.93 7.27 20.37
N ASN A 282 -37.71 7.83 20.30
CA ASN A 282 -37.51 9.23 19.93
C ASN A 282 -37.29 9.45 18.42
N HIS A 283 -36.75 8.46 17.70
CA HIS A 283 -36.22 8.66 16.34
C HIS A 283 -36.64 7.61 15.30
N SER A 284 -37.62 6.74 15.58
CA SER A 284 -38.10 5.73 14.60
C SER A 284 -38.59 6.29 13.26
N ASN A 285 -38.93 7.58 13.17
CA ASN A 285 -39.28 8.23 11.91
C ASN A 285 -38.08 8.61 11.04
N VAL A 286 -36.86 8.65 11.60
CA VAL A 286 -35.65 9.18 10.96
C VAL A 286 -34.54 8.12 10.90
N ILE A 287 -34.48 7.22 11.88
CA ILE A 287 -33.43 6.20 12.01
C ILE A 287 -34.02 4.80 11.85
N GLU A 288 -33.21 3.92 11.28
CA GLU A 288 -33.40 2.47 11.27
C GLU A 288 -32.15 1.80 11.82
N TYR A 289 -32.31 0.59 12.36
CA TYR A 289 -31.21 -0.25 12.76
C TYR A 289 -31.59 -1.72 12.57
N ASP A 290 -30.59 -2.58 12.43
CA ASP A 290 -30.78 -4.03 12.45
C ASP A 290 -29.55 -4.73 13.07
N LEU A 291 -29.72 -5.98 13.46
CA LEU A 291 -28.69 -6.86 14.01
C LEU A 291 -27.99 -7.62 12.88
N PHE A 292 -26.68 -7.44 12.80
CA PHE A 292 -25.82 -8.10 11.83
C PHE A 292 -24.99 -9.19 12.50
N HIS A 293 -24.62 -10.18 11.67
CA HIS A 293 -23.84 -11.33 12.08
C HIS A 293 -22.62 -11.44 11.18
N GLU A 294 -21.43 -11.49 11.77
CA GLU A 294 -20.23 -11.85 11.04
C GLU A 294 -20.08 -13.37 10.88
N GLU A 295 -19.28 -13.80 9.89
CA GLU A 295 -18.96 -15.21 9.61
C GLU A 295 -18.41 -15.98 10.83
N LYS A 296 -17.84 -15.29 11.83
CA LYS A 296 -17.28 -15.87 13.06
C LYS A 296 -18.25 -15.89 14.25
N GLY A 297 -19.52 -15.54 14.02
CA GLY A 297 -20.59 -15.51 15.02
C GLY A 297 -20.58 -14.28 15.94
N CYS A 298 -19.77 -13.27 15.62
CA CYS A 298 -19.83 -11.97 16.30
C CYS A 298 -21.08 -11.22 15.84
N LYS A 299 -21.73 -10.54 16.78
CA LYS A 299 -22.97 -9.79 16.56
C LYS A 299 -22.70 -8.32 16.79
N PHE A 300 -23.31 -7.47 15.97
CA PHE A 300 -23.22 -6.02 16.08
C PHE A 300 -24.47 -5.41 15.47
N TYR A 301 -24.81 -4.18 15.86
CA TYR A 301 -25.93 -3.46 15.23
C TYR A 301 -25.40 -2.49 14.21
N LYS A 302 -26.07 -2.34 13.07
CA LYS A 302 -25.87 -1.19 12.20
C LYS A 302 -27.00 -0.21 12.43
N ILE A 303 -26.69 1.08 12.51
CA ILE A 303 -27.66 2.17 12.62
C ILE A 303 -27.46 3.10 11.42
N TRP A 304 -28.55 3.49 10.75
CA TRP A 304 -28.49 4.40 9.60
C TRP A 304 -29.68 5.36 9.57
N LEU A 305 -29.53 6.45 8.83
CA LEU A 305 -30.62 7.38 8.55
C LEU A 305 -31.50 6.86 7.41
N LYS A 306 -32.81 7.00 7.53
CA LYS A 306 -33.77 6.65 6.46
C LYS A 306 -33.56 7.46 5.18
N GLU A 307 -33.04 8.68 5.30
CA GLU A 307 -32.70 9.55 4.17
C GLU A 307 -31.33 9.23 3.55
N GLY A 308 -30.59 8.25 4.08
CA GLY A 308 -29.32 7.81 3.53
C GLY A 308 -29.43 7.19 2.13
N TYR A 309 -28.28 6.89 1.56
CA TYR A 309 -28.13 6.31 0.24
C TYR A 309 -28.29 4.79 0.29
N SER A 310 -29.07 4.24 -0.65
CA SER A 310 -29.25 2.80 -0.74
C SER A 310 -27.98 2.13 -1.26
N ILE A 311 -27.57 1.04 -0.62
CA ILE A 311 -26.45 0.21 -1.07
C ILE A 311 -27.03 -1.00 -1.83
N PRO A 312 -26.54 -1.34 -3.03
CA PRO A 312 -27.06 -2.48 -3.79
C PRO A 312 -27.00 -3.79 -3.00
N ASN A 313 -28.11 -4.54 -2.97
CA ASN A 313 -28.26 -5.81 -2.26
C ASN A 313 -28.19 -5.74 -0.73
N CYS A 314 -28.28 -4.55 -0.16
CA CYS A 314 -28.31 -4.32 1.28
C CYS A 314 -29.64 -3.69 1.69
N HIS A 315 -30.11 -4.01 2.90
CA HIS A 315 -31.30 -3.37 3.46
C HIS A 315 -30.95 -2.10 4.24
N HIS A 316 -29.71 -2.00 4.75
CA HIS A 316 -29.18 -0.79 5.35
C HIS A 316 -28.76 0.24 4.31
N LYS A 317 -28.56 1.47 4.77
CA LYS A 317 -28.17 2.61 3.95
C LYS A 317 -26.84 3.19 4.42
N TRP A 318 -26.10 3.80 3.51
CA TRP A 318 -24.90 4.55 3.82
C TRP A 318 -25.22 6.05 3.95
N PRO A 319 -24.56 6.81 4.83
CA PRO A 319 -23.63 6.36 5.85
C PRO A 319 -24.35 5.68 7.04
N PHE A 320 -23.62 4.81 7.73
CA PHE A 320 -24.09 4.06 8.89
C PHE A 320 -23.05 4.08 10.01
N ILE A 321 -23.46 3.63 11.20
CA ILE A 321 -22.59 3.40 12.35
C ILE A 321 -22.75 1.94 12.78
N ASP A 322 -21.62 1.25 12.95
CA ASP A 322 -21.55 -0.08 13.53
C ASP A 322 -21.41 0.04 15.05
N ILE A 323 -22.31 -0.64 15.77
CA ILE A 323 -22.37 -0.67 17.23
C ILE A 323 -21.94 -2.05 17.71
N TRP A 324 -20.72 -2.11 18.24
CA TRP A 324 -20.09 -3.29 18.80
C TRP A 324 -20.41 -3.46 20.28
N MET A 325 -20.59 -4.70 20.72
CA MET A 325 -20.92 -5.00 22.12
C MET A 325 -19.64 -5.25 22.93
N LEU A 326 -19.49 -4.47 23.99
CA LEU A 326 -18.45 -4.60 25.00
C LEU A 326 -18.95 -5.43 26.17
N LYS A 327 -18.14 -6.39 26.63
CA LYS A 327 -18.47 -7.23 27.80
C LYS A 327 -17.36 -7.18 28.82
N GLU A 328 -17.75 -7.24 30.09
CA GLU A 328 -16.84 -7.27 31.22
C GLU A 328 -16.86 -8.66 31.85
N VAL A 329 -15.74 -9.37 31.79
CA VAL A 329 -15.61 -10.75 32.29
C VAL A 329 -14.30 -10.87 33.07
N ASN A 330 -14.37 -11.20 34.36
CA ASN A 330 -13.19 -11.44 35.22
C ASN A 330 -12.14 -10.31 35.14
N ASN A 331 -12.55 -9.05 35.32
CA ASN A 331 -11.70 -7.84 35.22
C ASN A 331 -11.03 -7.64 33.85
N HIS A 332 -11.59 -8.24 32.79
CA HIS A 332 -11.19 -8.02 31.42
C HIS A 332 -12.37 -7.50 30.62
N ILE A 333 -12.07 -6.59 29.71
CA ILE A 333 -12.96 -6.05 28.70
C ILE A 333 -12.75 -6.85 27.44
N THR A 334 -13.82 -7.46 26.94
CA THR A 334 -13.83 -8.11 25.64
C THR A 334 -14.64 -7.28 24.66
N LEU A 335 -14.03 -6.95 23.52
CA LEU A 335 -14.74 -6.40 22.37
C LEU A 335 -14.89 -7.49 21.31
N ASP A 336 -16.13 -7.87 21.03
CA ASP A 336 -16.44 -8.68 19.85
C ASP A 336 -16.30 -7.75 18.64
N SER A 337 -15.17 -7.75 17.93
CA SER A 337 -14.92 -6.96 16.71
C SER A 337 -14.30 -7.83 15.60
N VAL A 338 -14.36 -7.34 14.36
CA VAL A 338 -13.91 -8.03 13.13
C VAL A 338 -12.55 -8.69 13.33
N GLY A 339 -12.52 -10.02 13.26
CA GLY A 339 -11.30 -10.82 13.25
C GLY A 339 -10.56 -10.96 14.59
N LYS A 340 -11.08 -10.43 15.70
CA LYS A 340 -10.37 -10.39 17.00
C LYS A 340 -11.18 -10.95 18.18
N LYS A 341 -11.84 -12.10 17.96
CA LYS A 341 -12.48 -12.87 19.03
C LYS A 341 -11.47 -13.17 20.14
N GLY A 342 -11.71 -12.65 21.35
CA GLY A 342 -10.87 -12.90 22.52
C GLY A 342 -9.80 -11.85 22.82
N LEU A 343 -9.89 -10.64 22.26
CA LEU A 343 -9.12 -9.50 22.79
C LEU A 343 -9.63 -9.19 24.21
N ALA A 344 -8.90 -9.69 25.21
CA ALA A 344 -9.14 -9.42 26.62
C ALA A 344 -8.22 -8.26 27.05
N ILE A 345 -8.77 -7.05 27.07
CA ILE A 345 -8.08 -5.86 27.57
C ILE A 345 -8.29 -5.83 29.08
N LYS A 346 -7.25 -5.58 29.86
CA LYS A 346 -7.45 -5.44 31.31
C LYS A 346 -8.31 -4.22 31.60
N GLU A 347 -9.23 -4.36 32.55
CA GLU A 347 -10.11 -3.27 32.98
C GLU A 347 -9.32 -2.00 33.37
N GLU A 348 -8.16 -2.16 34.02
CA GLU A 348 -7.26 -1.06 34.43
C GLU A 348 -6.64 -0.25 33.28
N ASP A 349 -6.54 -0.86 32.09
CA ASP A 349 -6.06 -0.26 30.85
C ASP A 349 -7.21 0.39 30.07
N PHE A 350 -8.45 -0.06 30.30
CA PHE A 350 -9.63 0.44 29.62
C PHE A 350 -10.24 1.64 30.36
N PHE A 351 -10.41 1.53 31.69
CA PHE A 351 -11.04 2.52 32.55
C PHE A 351 -10.03 3.32 33.41
N PRO A 352 -10.39 4.56 33.83
CA PRO A 352 -11.58 5.30 33.44
C PRO A 352 -11.52 5.75 31.97
N LEU A 353 -12.68 5.80 31.34
CA LEU A 353 -12.82 6.33 30.00
C LEU A 353 -12.46 7.83 29.97
N LYS A 354 -11.97 8.29 28.82
CA LYS A 354 -11.69 9.70 28.56
C LYS A 354 -12.74 10.24 27.61
N GLU A 355 -13.41 11.30 28.02
CA GLU A 355 -14.34 12.04 27.16
C GLU A 355 -13.58 12.78 26.05
N VAL A 356 -14.10 12.74 24.84
CA VAL A 356 -13.53 13.37 23.65
C VAL A 356 -14.63 13.96 22.77
N VAL A 357 -14.27 14.97 21.98
CA VAL A 357 -15.12 15.46 20.88
C VAL A 357 -14.67 14.80 19.59
N PHE A 358 -15.58 14.08 18.93
CA PHE A 358 -15.37 13.45 17.63
C PHE A 358 -16.52 13.83 16.70
N GLU A 359 -16.17 14.40 15.55
CA GLU A 359 -17.16 14.86 14.56
C GLU A 359 -18.29 15.69 15.20
N GLU A 360 -17.91 16.67 16.01
CA GLU A 360 -18.81 17.63 16.69
C GLU A 360 -19.71 17.06 17.79
N SER A 361 -19.51 15.80 18.17
CA SER A 361 -20.29 15.10 19.20
C SER A 361 -19.42 14.50 20.29
N ILE A 362 -20.01 14.24 21.47
CA ILE A 362 -19.29 13.73 22.65
C ILE A 362 -19.25 12.19 22.58
N PHE A 363 -18.05 11.65 22.74
CA PHE A 363 -17.78 10.21 22.80
C PHE A 363 -16.71 9.92 23.84
N PHE A 364 -16.41 8.64 24.02
CA PHE A 364 -15.42 8.17 24.97
C PHE A 364 -14.32 7.38 24.27
N ILE A 365 -13.10 7.42 24.84
CA ILE A 365 -12.00 6.53 24.43
C ILE A 365 -11.42 5.83 25.66
N PRO A 366 -10.80 4.65 25.50
CA PRO A 366 -10.15 3.96 26.60
C PRO A 366 -8.99 4.76 27.20
N LYS A 367 -8.71 4.56 28.49
CA LYS A 367 -7.57 5.16 29.20
C LYS A 367 -6.25 4.93 28.47
N ASN A 368 -5.97 3.69 28.11
CA ASN A 368 -4.75 3.24 27.42
C ASN A 368 -5.04 2.85 25.96
N TYR A 369 -5.65 3.78 25.21
CA TYR A 369 -5.91 3.60 23.78
C TYR A 369 -4.63 3.25 22.96
N PHE A 370 -3.45 3.64 23.43
CA PHE A 370 -2.17 3.26 22.81
C PHE A 370 -1.95 1.75 22.78
N SER A 371 -2.13 1.07 23.91
CA SER A 371 -1.94 -0.38 24.02
C SER A 371 -2.95 -1.11 23.15
N ILE A 372 -4.21 -0.66 23.18
CA ILE A 372 -5.31 -1.23 22.41
C ILE A 372 -5.05 -1.08 20.90
N LEU A 373 -4.72 0.12 20.43
CA LEU A 373 -4.39 0.35 19.01
C LEU A 373 -3.13 -0.41 18.58
N SER A 374 -2.12 -0.54 19.44
CA SER A 374 -0.90 -1.30 19.12
C SER A 374 -1.16 -2.80 19.04
N PHE A 375 -2.09 -3.33 19.84
CA PHE A 375 -2.56 -4.70 19.69
C PHE A 375 -3.40 -4.88 18.43
N GLN A 376 -4.34 -3.96 18.19
CA GLN A 376 -5.27 -4.02 17.07
C GLN A 376 -4.59 -3.80 15.71
N TYR A 377 -3.57 -2.94 15.67
CA TYR A 377 -2.90 -2.47 14.47
C TYR A 377 -1.39 -2.30 14.75
N PRO A 378 -0.58 -3.36 14.75
CA PRO A 378 0.82 -3.31 15.21
C PRO A 378 1.69 -2.17 14.63
N ASN A 379 1.46 -1.81 13.37
CA ASN A 379 2.24 -0.79 12.66
C ASN A 379 1.58 0.59 12.67
N TRP A 380 0.57 0.84 13.52
CA TRP A 380 -0.27 2.02 13.35
C TRP A 380 0.46 3.37 13.52
N ARG A 381 1.62 3.36 14.17
CA ARG A 381 2.48 4.52 14.40
C ARG A 381 3.50 4.77 13.29
N THR A 382 3.72 3.78 12.45
CA THR A 382 4.77 3.77 11.41
C THR A 382 4.20 3.65 10.01
N GLU A 383 2.95 3.21 9.87
CA GLU A 383 2.28 2.98 8.58
C GLU A 383 0.85 3.50 8.58
N MET A 384 0.44 4.03 7.43
CA MET A 384 -0.96 4.19 7.07
C MET A 384 -1.33 3.23 5.94
N ARG A 385 -2.60 2.87 5.86
CA ARG A 385 -3.10 1.81 4.98
C ARG A 385 -4.50 2.12 4.48
N ILE A 386 -4.71 1.85 3.20
CA ILE A 386 -6.02 1.72 2.57
C ILE A 386 -6.31 0.23 2.39
N TYR A 387 -7.44 -0.21 2.92
CA TYR A 387 -7.96 -1.55 2.69
C TYR A 387 -8.79 -1.56 1.40
N PRO A 388 -8.87 -2.69 0.69
CA PRO A 388 -9.57 -2.74 -0.61
C PRO A 388 -11.10 -2.73 -0.47
N TYR A 389 -11.63 -3.13 0.69
CA TYR A 389 -13.07 -3.18 0.93
C TYR A 389 -13.62 -1.76 1.14
N SER A 390 -14.72 -1.45 0.50
CA SER A 390 -15.49 -0.22 0.70
C SER A 390 -16.81 -0.58 1.38
N HIS A 391 -17.01 -0.09 2.59
CA HIS A 391 -18.26 -0.23 3.34
C HIS A 391 -19.40 0.58 2.70
N ARG A 392 -19.09 1.67 2.00
CA ARG A 392 -20.05 2.43 1.19
C ARG A 392 -20.67 1.60 0.06
N LEU A 393 -19.88 0.68 -0.52
CA LEU A 393 -20.30 -0.16 -1.64
C LEU A 393 -20.60 -1.61 -1.26
N GLU A 394 -20.27 -2.01 -0.02
CA GLU A 394 -20.29 -3.39 0.49
C GLU A 394 -19.60 -4.38 -0.45
N LYS A 395 -18.44 -3.97 -0.98
CA LYS A 395 -17.59 -4.77 -1.88
C LYS A 395 -16.18 -4.20 -1.97
N SER A 396 -15.27 -4.97 -2.58
CA SER A 396 -13.96 -4.44 -2.98
C SER A 396 -14.13 -3.29 -3.98
N GLY A 397 -13.50 -2.15 -3.71
CA GLY A 397 -13.63 -0.94 -4.51
C GLY A 397 -12.46 0.04 -4.40
N LEU A 398 -11.62 -0.09 -3.39
CA LEU A 398 -10.44 0.75 -3.21
C LEU A 398 -9.16 0.03 -3.66
N LYS A 399 -8.21 0.79 -4.17
CA LYS A 399 -6.87 0.28 -4.46
C LYS A 399 -6.09 0.22 -3.15
N PRO A 400 -5.64 -0.97 -2.73
CA PRO A 400 -4.97 -1.08 -1.45
C PRO A 400 -3.57 -0.48 -1.54
N LEU A 401 -3.29 0.44 -0.63
CA LEU A 401 -2.03 1.17 -0.55
C LEU A 401 -1.50 1.15 0.88
N VAL A 402 -0.18 1.16 1.02
CA VAL A 402 0.52 1.31 2.29
C VAL A 402 1.65 2.29 2.11
N THR A 403 1.87 3.17 3.09
CA THR A 403 3.07 4.01 3.14
C THR A 403 3.48 4.30 4.56
N SER A 404 4.72 4.74 4.74
CA SER A 404 5.27 5.08 6.04
C SER A 404 4.82 6.47 6.51
N ILE A 405 4.55 6.56 7.80
CA ILE A 405 4.19 7.79 8.50
C ILE A 405 5.06 7.96 9.75
N THR A 406 5.08 9.18 10.27
CA THR A 406 5.58 9.45 11.62
C THR A 406 4.44 10.04 12.44
N VAL A 407 4.38 9.67 13.72
CA VAL A 407 3.41 10.23 14.66
C VAL A 407 4.11 10.88 15.85
N ASN A 408 3.47 11.88 16.45
CA ASN A 408 3.95 12.45 17.71
C ASN A 408 3.69 11.52 18.91
N ASN A 409 4.05 11.97 20.12
CA ASN A 409 3.86 11.20 21.35
C ASN A 409 2.41 10.87 21.68
N ASN A 410 1.44 11.59 21.10
CA ASN A 410 0.00 11.38 21.26
C ASN A 410 -0.62 10.56 20.11
N GLY A 411 0.20 10.09 19.15
CA GLY A 411 -0.27 9.30 18.01
C GLY A 411 -0.78 10.12 16.82
N ARG A 412 -0.71 11.46 16.89
CA ARG A 412 -1.09 12.35 15.77
C ARG A 412 -0.09 12.23 14.64
N ILE A 413 -0.56 12.12 13.40
CA ILE A 413 0.33 12.11 12.22
C ILE A 413 1.06 13.44 12.12
N LEU A 414 2.36 13.35 11.85
CA LEU A 414 3.21 14.46 11.43
C LEU A 414 3.26 14.43 9.90
N LEU A 415 2.46 15.31 9.28
CA LEU A 415 2.40 15.43 7.82
C LEU A 415 3.57 16.23 7.28
#